data_AF-A0A167DPT1-F1
#
_entry.id   AF-A0A167DPT1-F1
#
_cell.length_a   1.000
_cell.length_b   1.000
_cell.length_c   1.000
_cell.angle_alpha   90.00
_cell.angle_beta   90.00
_cell.angle_gamma   90.00
#
_symmetry.space_group_name_H-M   'P 1'
#
loop_
_entity.id
_entity.type
_entity.pdbx_description
1 polymer ?
#
loop_
_entity_poly.entity_id
_entity_poly.type
_entity_poly.pdbx_seq_one_letter_code
_entity_poly.pdbx_strand_id
1 'polypeptide(L)'
;MRSNRKWALRHSRHGVKILKNICREYRSTWIIEHLLPIVRRLSEFALFFGDEAADFPDLKEQEGPMPQVFMTFSDAQLMLDVLFNRTAELISSHRKAQREQRANGYGQEPQEVTFIVSEHLTEQVMINELLDHWFKRFINFTSILPKNLNNPNQLGSDDRSKLLRYFLLSRFECCCIWLNVAFDISETGYDRFLGNFRRILKQLLRLEAEVPEASRLATSRHPHFIFEAGFGAMLFFLVSACRHLETRLEFLRLMPVLGLPRESMWESNVLIAAGKKIIEIEHDVTLDESGRPISLPSHIRPPNESRVAEL
;
A
#
# COMPACT_ATOMS: atom_id res chain seq x y z
N MET A 1 16.09 -0.21 16.27
CA MET A 1 14.64 -0.13 16.01
C MET A 1 14.17 -1.51 15.52
N ARG A 2 13.91 -2.45 16.42
CA ARG A 2 13.35 -3.77 16.08
C ARG A 2 11.85 -3.72 16.36
N SER A 3 11.04 -3.97 15.33
CA SER A 3 9.65 -4.45 15.40
C SER A 3 8.70 -3.67 16.31
N ASN A 4 8.72 -2.33 16.27
CA ASN A 4 7.74 -1.53 17.03
C ASN A 4 7.04 -0.50 16.13
N ARG A 5 5.74 -0.74 15.87
CA ARG A 5 4.84 0.08 15.07
C ARG A 5 4.92 1.57 15.40
N LYS A 6 4.88 1.91 16.70
CA LYS A 6 4.85 3.30 17.16
C LYS A 6 6.15 4.05 16.88
N TRP A 7 7.29 3.40 17.09
CA TRP A 7 8.60 3.99 16.80
C TRP A 7 8.81 4.20 15.30
N ALA A 8 8.30 3.28 14.50
CA ALA A 8 8.37 3.36 13.05
C ALA A 8 7.60 4.56 12.49
N LEU A 9 6.34 4.72 12.92
CA LEU A 9 5.51 5.89 12.59
C LEU A 9 6.18 7.19 13.04
N ARG A 10 6.72 7.20 14.26
CA ARG A 10 7.44 8.36 14.79
C ARG A 10 8.68 8.71 13.96
N HIS A 11 9.44 7.71 13.50
CA HIS A 11 10.64 7.93 12.68
C HIS A 11 10.29 8.54 11.33
N SER A 12 9.27 8.00 10.65
CA SER A 12 8.78 8.53 9.38
C SER A 12 8.35 10.00 9.50
N ARG A 13 7.55 10.32 10.54
CA ARG A 13 7.16 11.70 10.86
C ARG A 13 8.34 12.64 11.11
N HIS A 14 9.36 12.16 11.81
CA HIS A 14 10.55 12.96 12.10
C HIS A 14 11.33 13.29 10.82
N GLY A 15 11.45 12.33 9.90
CA GLY A 15 12.06 12.55 8.58
C GLY A 15 11.36 13.65 7.79
N VAL A 16 10.02 13.63 7.77
CA VAL A 16 9.22 14.70 7.13
C VAL A 16 9.42 16.05 7.80
N LYS A 17 9.46 16.09 9.14
CA LYS A 17 9.71 17.33 9.88
C LYS A 17 11.09 17.93 9.56
N ILE A 18 12.12 17.10 9.42
CA ILE A 18 13.45 17.55 8.99
C ILE A 18 13.36 18.18 7.59
N LEU A 19 12.73 17.51 6.62
CA LEU A 19 12.58 18.04 5.27
C LEU A 19 11.80 19.38 5.22
N LYS A 20 10.76 19.51 6.04
CA LYS A 20 10.00 20.77 6.16
C LYS A 20 10.85 21.91 6.70
N ASN A 21 11.71 21.62 7.67
CA ASN A 21 12.57 22.61 8.32
C ASN A 21 13.76 23.05 7.45
N ILE A 22 14.11 22.31 6.40
CA ILE A 22 15.09 22.77 5.41
C ILE A 22 14.40 23.83 4.53
N CYS A 23 14.82 25.09 4.66
CA CYS A 23 14.25 26.21 3.91
C CYS A 23 14.16 25.86 2.42
N ARG A 24 13.03 26.17 1.79
CA ARG A 24 12.79 25.88 0.37
C ARG A 24 13.89 26.47 -0.52
N GLU A 25 14.39 27.65 -0.17
CA GLU A 25 15.46 28.37 -0.88
C GLU A 25 16.84 27.69 -0.78
N TYR A 26 17.07 26.87 0.25
CA TYR A 26 18.33 26.13 0.46
C TYR A 26 18.20 24.64 0.11
N ARG A 27 17.06 24.20 -0.43
CA ARG A 27 16.94 22.82 -0.91
C ARG A 27 17.74 22.67 -2.18
N SER A 28 18.85 21.97 -2.08
CA SER A 28 19.58 21.53 -3.25
C SER A 28 18.68 20.64 -4.11
N THR A 29 18.89 20.69 -5.43
CA THR A 29 18.24 19.81 -6.40
C THR A 29 18.37 18.34 -5.99
N TRP A 30 19.51 17.97 -5.41
CA TRP A 30 19.76 16.64 -4.87
C TRP A 30 18.75 16.19 -3.80
N ILE A 31 18.35 17.08 -2.88
CA ILE A 31 17.34 16.75 -1.85
C ILE A 31 16.00 16.44 -2.51
N ILE A 32 15.62 17.22 -3.52
CA ILE A 32 14.34 17.08 -4.22
C ILE A 32 14.33 15.80 -5.07
N GLU A 33 15.42 15.50 -5.77
CA GLU A 33 15.51 14.37 -6.69
C GLU A 33 15.76 13.03 -5.99
N HIS A 34 16.46 13.01 -4.86
CA HIS A 34 16.88 11.76 -4.23
C HIS A 34 16.29 11.53 -2.84
N LEU A 35 16.23 12.56 -1.99
CA LEU A 35 15.78 12.37 -0.60
C LEU A 35 14.25 12.44 -0.45
N LEU A 36 13.61 13.39 -1.13
CA LEU A 36 12.15 13.57 -1.06
C LEU A 36 11.37 12.32 -1.52
N PRO A 37 11.73 11.63 -2.62
CA PRO A 37 11.03 10.40 -3.02
C PRO A 37 11.13 9.29 -1.96
N ILE A 38 12.28 9.15 -1.32
CA ILE A 38 12.48 8.16 -0.24
C ILE A 38 11.56 8.50 0.95
N VAL A 39 11.54 9.77 1.37
CA VAL A 39 10.70 10.18 2.50
C VAL A 39 9.20 10.05 2.19
N ARG A 40 8.78 10.31 0.95
CA ARG A 40 7.42 10.02 0.49
C ARG A 40 7.07 8.55 0.64
N ARG A 41 7.94 7.64 0.18
CA ARG A 41 7.71 6.19 0.28
C ARG A 41 7.75 5.67 1.71
N LEU A 42 8.56 6.28 2.58
CA LEU A 42 8.50 6.01 4.02
C LEU A 42 7.20 6.51 4.67
N SER A 43 6.60 7.57 4.14
CA SER A 43 5.36 8.14 4.68
C SER A 43 4.15 7.26 4.36
N GLU A 44 4.22 6.47 3.28
CA GLU A 44 3.22 5.44 2.96
C GLU A 44 3.03 4.41 4.07
N PHE A 45 4.02 4.26 4.95
CA PHE A 45 3.90 3.43 6.15
C PHE A 45 2.61 3.72 6.94
N ALA A 46 2.20 4.99 7.00
CA ALA A 46 0.98 5.39 7.70
C ALA A 46 -0.29 4.81 7.05
N LEU A 47 -0.31 4.58 5.74
CA LEU A 47 -1.44 3.90 5.08
C LEU A 47 -1.53 2.43 5.45
N PHE A 48 -0.39 1.77 5.61
CA PHE A 48 -0.35 0.34 5.93
C PHE A 48 -0.58 0.05 7.41
N PHE A 49 -0.10 0.92 8.30
CA PHE A 49 0.02 0.62 9.73
C PHE A 49 -0.34 1.79 10.66
N GLY A 50 -0.75 2.93 10.11
CA GLY A 50 -1.15 4.10 10.87
C GLY A 50 -2.61 3.98 11.32
N ASP A 51 -2.86 4.41 12.55
CA ASP A 51 -4.18 4.31 13.17
C ASP A 51 -4.71 5.71 13.50
N GLU A 52 -3.84 6.57 14.03
CA GLU A 52 -4.18 7.93 14.41
C GLU A 52 -3.90 8.93 13.30
N ALA A 53 -4.69 10.02 13.24
CA ALA A 53 -4.42 11.12 12.31
C ALA A 53 -2.98 11.68 12.45
N ALA A 54 -2.43 11.65 13.67
CA ALA A 54 -1.06 12.08 13.93
C ALA A 54 0.01 11.20 13.27
N ASP A 55 -0.33 9.98 12.86
CA ASP A 55 0.58 9.03 12.21
C ASP A 55 0.89 9.39 10.76
N PHE A 56 0.03 10.21 10.14
CA PHE A 56 0.12 10.60 8.73
C PHE A 56 0.90 11.91 8.59
N PRO A 57 2.09 11.90 7.97
CA PRO A 57 2.84 13.12 7.74
C PRO A 57 2.18 13.97 6.63
N ASP A 58 1.96 15.25 6.90
CA ASP A 58 1.52 16.20 5.86
C ASP A 58 2.70 16.52 4.92
N LEU A 59 2.48 16.32 3.61
CA LEU A 59 3.45 16.55 2.56
C LEU A 59 2.94 17.49 1.44
N LYS A 60 1.78 18.15 1.58
CA LYS A 60 1.20 19.01 0.51
C LYS A 60 2.15 20.08 0.03
N GLU A 61 2.81 20.72 0.97
CA GLU A 61 3.79 21.77 0.72
C GLU A 61 5.03 21.31 -0.07
N GLN A 62 5.19 20.00 -0.25
CA GLN A 62 6.29 19.35 -0.93
C GLN A 62 5.87 18.78 -2.29
N GLU A 63 4.67 19.08 -2.77
CA GLU A 63 4.20 18.66 -4.09
C GLU A 63 4.96 19.44 -5.18
N GLY A 64 5.94 18.76 -5.78
CA GLY A 64 6.55 19.17 -7.04
C GLY A 64 5.62 18.90 -8.23
N PRO A 65 5.95 19.41 -9.43
CA PRO A 65 5.15 19.20 -10.62
C PRO A 65 5.03 17.70 -10.93
N MET A 66 3.80 17.24 -11.21
CA MET A 66 3.57 15.86 -11.64
C MET A 66 4.09 15.64 -13.07
N PRO A 67 4.76 14.52 -13.36
CA PRO A 67 5.17 14.16 -14.71
C PRO A 67 3.97 14.13 -15.66
N GLN A 68 4.07 14.79 -16.82
CA GLN A 68 2.99 14.80 -17.82
C GLN A 68 3.05 13.59 -18.76
N VAL A 69 4.22 12.96 -18.87
CA VAL A 69 4.50 11.76 -19.66
C VAL A 69 5.41 10.86 -18.84
N PHE A 70 5.33 9.55 -19.02
CA PHE A 70 6.25 8.58 -18.42
C PHE A 70 7.26 8.12 -19.47
N MET A 71 8.53 8.38 -19.22
CA MET A 71 9.66 7.88 -20.00
C MET A 71 10.35 6.72 -19.28
N THR A 72 10.20 6.63 -17.97
CA THR A 72 10.80 5.62 -17.11
C THR A 72 9.80 5.12 -16.05
N PHE A 73 10.11 3.97 -15.44
CA PHE A 73 9.39 3.51 -14.25
C PHE A 73 9.50 4.49 -13.08
N SER A 74 10.57 5.28 -13.00
CA SER A 74 10.76 6.29 -11.97
C SER A 74 9.73 7.43 -12.08
N ASP A 75 9.36 7.81 -13.31
CA ASP A 75 8.33 8.84 -13.53
C ASP A 75 6.96 8.37 -13.04
N ALA A 76 6.62 7.12 -13.37
CA ALA A 76 5.40 6.48 -12.92
C ALA A 76 5.37 6.34 -11.40
N GLN A 77 6.48 5.90 -10.79
CA GLN A 77 6.61 5.76 -9.34
C GLN A 77 6.48 7.10 -8.65
N LEU A 78 7.13 8.16 -9.14
CA LEU A 78 7.07 9.49 -8.53
C LEU A 78 5.66 10.04 -8.49
N MET A 79 4.91 9.91 -9.60
CA MET A 79 3.51 10.36 -9.63
C MET A 79 2.65 9.53 -8.68
N LEU A 80 2.86 8.21 -8.63
CA LEU A 80 2.10 7.33 -7.74
C LEU A 80 2.40 7.61 -6.26
N ASP A 81 3.66 7.83 -5.90
CA ASP A 81 4.08 8.19 -4.55
C ASP A 81 3.37 9.48 -4.09
N VAL A 82 3.17 10.48 -4.97
CA VAL A 82 2.37 11.68 -4.64
C VAL A 82 0.91 11.33 -4.38
N LEU A 83 0.28 10.52 -5.22
CA LEU A 83 -1.13 10.13 -5.07
C LEU A 83 -1.37 9.31 -3.80
N PHE A 84 -0.43 8.44 -3.44
CA PHE A 84 -0.44 7.73 -2.16
C PHE A 84 -0.44 8.70 -0.99
N ASN A 85 0.48 9.68 -0.99
CA ASN A 85 0.58 10.64 0.10
C ASN A 85 -0.67 11.53 0.22
N ARG A 86 -1.24 11.99 -0.91
CA ARG A 86 -2.51 12.72 -0.92
C ARG A 86 -3.66 11.88 -0.38
N THR A 87 -3.72 10.60 -0.75
CA THR A 87 -4.72 9.66 -0.23
C THR A 87 -4.57 9.45 1.28
N ALA A 88 -3.33 9.29 1.76
CA ALA A 88 -3.01 9.14 3.17
C ALA A 88 -3.44 10.36 4.00
N GLU A 89 -3.19 11.55 3.46
CA GLU A 89 -3.58 12.79 4.10
C GLU A 89 -5.09 12.99 4.12
N LEU A 90 -5.79 12.68 3.02
CA LEU A 90 -7.26 12.72 2.97
C LEU A 90 -7.89 11.82 4.04
N ILE A 91 -7.39 10.59 4.18
CA ILE A 91 -7.84 9.66 5.22
C ILE A 91 -7.59 10.24 6.60
N SER A 92 -6.40 10.79 6.83
CA SER A 92 -6.02 11.41 8.11
C SER A 92 -6.88 12.62 8.46
N SER A 93 -7.06 13.55 7.53
CA SER A 93 -7.84 14.78 7.74
C SER A 93 -9.30 14.45 7.99
N HIS A 94 -9.84 13.44 7.29
CA HIS A 94 -11.19 12.95 7.53
C HIS A 94 -11.34 12.33 8.92
N ARG A 95 -10.44 11.44 9.34
CA ARG A 95 -10.44 10.84 10.69
C ARG A 95 -10.33 11.91 11.78
N LYS A 96 -9.49 12.93 11.57
CA LYS A 96 -9.36 14.08 12.48
C LYS A 96 -10.68 14.85 12.60
N ALA A 97 -11.29 15.22 11.47
CA ALA A 97 -12.55 15.94 11.45
C ALA A 97 -13.68 15.16 12.16
N GLN A 98 -13.77 13.84 11.92
CA GLN A 98 -14.75 12.99 12.62
C GLN A 98 -14.54 13.00 14.14
N ARG A 99 -13.28 12.93 14.62
CA ARG A 99 -12.97 12.97 16.06
C ARG A 99 -13.33 14.32 16.68
N GLU A 100 -13.03 15.43 16.00
CA GLU A 100 -13.38 16.78 16.46
C GLU A 100 -14.91 16.97 16.53
N GLN A 101 -15.65 16.47 15.55
CA GLN A 101 -17.12 16.46 15.58
C GLN A 101 -17.66 15.66 16.77
N ARG A 102 -17.14 14.46 17.02
CA ARG A 102 -17.55 13.64 18.18
C ARG A 102 -17.23 14.32 19.51
N ALA A 103 -16.09 14.99 19.61
CA ALA A 103 -15.71 15.74 20.81
C ALA A 103 -16.60 16.97 21.05
N ASN A 104 -17.03 17.65 19.98
CA ASN A 104 -17.91 18.82 20.05
C ASN A 104 -19.40 18.46 20.19
N GLY A 105 -19.79 17.22 19.87
CA GLY A 105 -21.17 16.72 19.92
C GLY A 105 -21.63 16.15 21.27
N TYR A 106 -20.91 16.42 22.37
CA TYR A 106 -21.35 16.02 23.72
C TYR A 106 -22.71 16.66 24.06
N GLY A 107 -23.81 15.91 23.86
CA GLY A 107 -25.16 16.29 24.25
C GLY A 107 -26.28 16.04 23.23
N GLN A 108 -26.00 15.59 22.01
CA GLN A 108 -27.04 15.23 21.02
C GLN A 108 -27.02 13.72 20.74
N GLU A 109 -28.22 13.11 20.63
CA GLU A 109 -28.38 11.69 20.30
C GLU A 109 -27.62 11.31 19.02
N PRO A 110 -27.09 10.08 18.93
CA PRO A 110 -26.26 9.65 17.81
C PRO A 110 -27.13 9.45 16.55
N GLN A 111 -27.33 10.51 15.78
CA GLN A 111 -27.67 10.33 14.37
C GLN A 111 -26.41 9.88 13.63
N GLU A 112 -26.43 8.67 13.07
CA GLU A 112 -25.37 8.02 12.28
C GLU A 112 -25.02 8.76 10.96
N VAL A 113 -25.37 10.03 10.82
CA VAL A 113 -25.05 10.82 9.63
C VAL A 113 -23.62 11.33 9.76
N THR A 114 -22.68 10.57 9.23
CA THR A 114 -21.28 11.00 9.13
C THR A 114 -21.20 12.11 8.09
N PHE A 115 -21.07 13.35 8.57
CA PHE A 115 -20.94 14.52 7.70
C PHE A 115 -19.55 14.54 7.06
N ILE A 116 -19.49 14.24 5.76
CA ILE A 116 -18.26 14.35 4.98
C ILE A 116 -18.11 15.81 4.55
N VAL A 117 -16.99 16.43 4.94
CA VAL A 117 -16.65 17.81 4.54
C VAL A 117 -16.53 17.88 3.01
N SER A 118 -17.21 18.86 2.39
CA SER A 118 -17.25 19.04 0.92
C SER A 118 -15.86 19.08 0.26
N GLU A 119 -14.88 19.67 0.95
CA GLU A 119 -13.48 19.71 0.50
C GLU A 119 -12.87 18.31 0.36
N HIS A 120 -13.20 17.38 1.27
CA HIS A 120 -12.72 16.00 1.20
C HIS A 120 -13.30 15.25 0.01
N LEU A 121 -14.57 15.47 -0.33
CA LEU A 121 -15.20 14.88 -1.53
C LEU A 121 -14.55 15.43 -2.80
N THR A 122 -14.34 16.75 -2.86
CA THR A 122 -13.65 17.39 -4.00
C THR A 122 -12.24 16.82 -4.17
N GLU A 123 -11.49 16.67 -3.07
CA GLU A 123 -10.15 16.06 -3.09
C GLU A 123 -10.18 14.60 -3.55
N GLN A 124 -11.14 13.80 -3.09
CA GLN A 124 -11.29 12.41 -3.54
C GLN A 124 -11.53 12.32 -5.05
N VAL A 125 -12.38 13.19 -5.60
CA VAL A 125 -12.64 13.26 -7.05
C VAL A 125 -11.36 13.63 -7.80
N MET A 126 -10.64 14.66 -7.34
CA MET A 126 -9.39 15.09 -7.96
C MET A 126 -8.33 13.98 -7.96
N ILE A 127 -8.17 13.23 -6.86
CA ILE A 127 -7.21 12.11 -6.81
C ILE A 127 -7.65 10.98 -7.74
N ASN A 128 -8.95 10.66 -7.83
CA ASN A 128 -9.45 9.64 -8.76
C ASN A 128 -9.15 10.03 -10.23
N GLU A 129 -9.39 11.28 -10.62
CA GLU A 129 -9.05 11.77 -11.97
C GLU A 129 -7.55 11.65 -12.26
N LEU A 130 -6.69 11.93 -11.28
CA LEU A 130 -5.24 11.79 -11.42
C LEU A 130 -4.80 10.32 -11.49
N LEU A 131 -5.46 9.42 -10.76
CA LEU A 131 -5.24 7.98 -10.85
C LEU A 131 -5.61 7.46 -12.25
N ASP A 132 -6.72 7.92 -12.83
CA ASP A 132 -7.09 7.58 -14.21
C ASP A 132 -6.04 8.06 -15.22
N HIS A 133 -5.53 9.29 -15.05
CA HIS A 133 -4.44 9.80 -15.88
C HIS A 133 -3.16 8.99 -15.70
N TRP A 134 -2.81 8.64 -14.46
CA TRP A 134 -1.66 7.78 -14.17
C TRP A 134 -1.78 6.45 -14.90
N PHE A 135 -2.93 5.78 -14.81
CA PHE A 135 -3.16 4.48 -15.44
C PHE A 135 -3.05 4.57 -16.97
N LYS A 136 -3.71 5.56 -17.60
CA LYS A 136 -3.62 5.80 -19.05
C LYS A 136 -2.18 6.01 -19.50
N ARG A 137 -1.41 6.83 -18.79
CA ARG A 137 0.00 7.12 -19.08
C ARG A 137 0.87 5.87 -18.89
N PHE A 138 0.61 5.09 -17.85
CA PHE A 138 1.36 3.87 -17.56
C PHE A 138 1.12 2.77 -18.60
N ILE A 139 -0.12 2.58 -19.04
CA ILE A 139 -0.45 1.65 -20.12
C ILE A 139 0.20 2.09 -21.44
N ASN A 140 0.17 3.39 -21.76
CA ASN A 140 0.85 3.93 -22.94
C ASN A 140 2.36 3.64 -22.89
N PHE A 141 3.03 4.05 -21.80
CA PHE A 141 4.45 3.79 -21.58
C PHE A 141 4.82 2.30 -21.70
N THR A 142 4.07 1.43 -21.03
CA THR A 142 4.36 -0.03 -21.05
C THR A 142 4.03 -0.70 -22.38
N SER A 143 3.20 -0.09 -23.24
CA SER A 143 2.91 -0.61 -24.58
C SER A 143 4.01 -0.30 -25.61
N ILE A 144 4.76 0.78 -25.38
CA ILE A 144 5.89 1.21 -26.22
C ILE A 144 7.19 0.49 -25.81
N LEU A 145 7.25 -0.04 -24.59
CA LEU A 145 8.41 -0.78 -24.12
C LEU A 145 8.68 -1.98 -25.06
N PRO A 146 9.92 -2.15 -25.58
CA PRO A 146 10.20 -3.18 -26.57
C PRO A 146 9.75 -4.56 -26.08
N LYS A 147 8.92 -5.26 -26.86
CA LYS A 147 8.56 -6.68 -26.62
C LYS A 147 9.76 -7.64 -26.81
N ASN A 148 10.97 -7.11 -27.03
CA ASN A 148 12.17 -7.86 -27.38
C ASN A 148 12.78 -8.54 -26.15
N LEU A 149 12.19 -9.67 -25.76
CA LEU A 149 12.61 -10.47 -24.59
C LEU A 149 12.99 -11.91 -24.92
N ASN A 150 13.16 -12.25 -26.20
CA ASN A 150 13.62 -13.58 -26.60
C ASN A 150 15.14 -13.69 -26.75
N ASN A 151 15.91 -12.69 -26.25
CA ASN A 151 17.37 -12.74 -26.32
C ASN A 151 17.94 -13.15 -24.95
N PRO A 152 18.44 -14.39 -24.79
CA PRO A 152 18.84 -14.96 -23.50
C PRO A 152 20.03 -14.24 -22.83
N ASN A 153 20.68 -13.29 -23.51
CA ASN A 153 21.84 -12.56 -22.99
C ASN A 153 21.49 -11.32 -22.13
N GLN A 154 20.20 -10.99 -21.89
CA GLN A 154 19.77 -9.82 -21.08
C GLN A 154 19.05 -10.19 -19.77
N LEU A 155 19.37 -11.36 -19.21
CA LEU A 155 18.68 -12.08 -18.11
C LEU A 155 18.51 -11.33 -16.76
N GLY A 156 18.80 -10.02 -16.64
CA GLY A 156 18.61 -9.26 -15.40
C GLY A 156 17.92 -7.89 -15.54
N SER A 157 17.95 -7.27 -16.73
CA SER A 157 17.29 -5.97 -16.95
C SER A 157 15.79 -6.12 -17.17
N ASP A 158 15.40 -7.22 -17.81
CA ASP A 158 14.00 -7.57 -18.08
C ASP A 158 13.23 -7.93 -16.80
N ASP A 159 13.77 -8.83 -15.97
CA ASP A 159 13.14 -9.29 -14.73
C ASP A 159 12.84 -8.13 -13.77
N ARG A 160 13.80 -7.19 -13.61
CA ARG A 160 13.59 -6.00 -12.78
C ARG A 160 12.49 -5.09 -13.33
N SER A 161 12.41 -4.93 -14.64
CA SER A 161 11.38 -4.12 -15.30
C SER A 161 10.00 -4.74 -15.16
N LYS A 162 9.90 -6.07 -15.27
CA LYS A 162 8.67 -6.83 -14.98
C LYS A 162 8.26 -6.67 -13.51
N LEU A 163 9.19 -6.85 -12.58
CA LEU A 163 8.95 -6.69 -11.14
C LEU A 163 8.42 -5.30 -10.83
N LEU A 164 9.09 -4.24 -11.31
CA LEU A 164 8.64 -2.85 -11.14
C LEU A 164 7.25 -2.62 -11.76
N ARG A 165 6.99 -3.18 -12.94
CA ARG A 165 5.68 -3.06 -13.60
C ARG A 165 4.56 -3.63 -12.74
N TYR A 166 4.71 -4.87 -12.28
CA TYR A 166 3.68 -5.53 -11.48
C TYR A 166 3.56 -4.90 -10.08
N PHE A 167 4.66 -4.44 -9.50
CA PHE A 167 4.65 -3.70 -8.24
C PHE A 167 3.84 -2.41 -8.34
N LEU A 168 4.11 -1.58 -9.36
CA LEU A 168 3.43 -0.30 -9.54
C LEU A 168 1.94 -0.46 -9.87
N LEU A 169 1.56 -1.45 -10.67
CA LEU A 169 0.14 -1.73 -10.93
C LEU A 169 -0.58 -2.22 -9.66
N SER A 170 0.07 -3.03 -8.84
CA SER A 170 -0.50 -3.50 -7.57
C SER A 170 -0.67 -2.33 -6.59
N ARG A 171 0.33 -1.44 -6.51
CA ARG A 171 0.24 -0.20 -5.71
C ARG A 171 -0.87 0.72 -6.21
N PHE A 172 -0.99 0.90 -7.53
CA PHE A 172 -2.08 1.67 -8.13
C PHE A 172 -3.46 1.15 -7.68
N GLU A 173 -3.69 -0.15 -7.80
CA GLU A 173 -4.97 -0.74 -7.37
C GLU A 173 -5.19 -0.58 -5.86
N CYS A 174 -4.16 -0.73 -5.02
CA CYS A 174 -4.26 -0.47 -3.58
C CYS A 174 -4.63 1.00 -3.30
N CYS A 175 -4.04 1.95 -4.01
CA CYS A 175 -4.37 3.37 -3.89
C CYS A 175 -5.84 3.64 -4.25
N CYS A 176 -6.33 3.05 -5.33
CA CYS A 176 -7.75 3.13 -5.70
C CYS A 176 -8.65 2.57 -4.60
N ILE A 177 -8.28 1.43 -3.99
CA ILE A 177 -9.04 0.84 -2.89
C ILE A 177 -9.08 1.81 -1.71
N TRP A 178 -7.92 2.22 -1.16
CA TRP A 178 -7.87 3.11 0.01
C TRP A 178 -8.61 4.42 -0.21
N LEU A 179 -8.41 5.05 -1.37
CA LEU A 179 -9.07 6.32 -1.69
C LEU A 179 -10.59 6.20 -1.64
N ASN A 180 -11.13 5.11 -2.19
CA ASN A 180 -12.58 4.95 -2.33
C ASN A 180 -13.24 4.25 -1.13
N VAL A 181 -12.46 3.81 -0.14
CA VAL A 181 -12.96 3.43 1.19
C VAL A 181 -12.65 4.49 2.26
N ALA A 182 -12.01 5.61 1.91
CA ALA A 182 -11.49 6.60 2.86
C ALA A 182 -12.55 7.16 3.84
N PHE A 183 -13.82 7.16 3.42
CA PHE A 183 -14.96 7.66 4.20
C PHE A 183 -15.87 6.54 4.73
N ASP A 184 -15.56 5.28 4.44
CA ASP A 184 -16.30 4.16 5.01
C ASP A 184 -15.98 4.04 6.50
N ILE A 185 -17.03 3.89 7.29
CA ILE A 185 -16.94 3.67 8.74
C ILE A 185 -16.82 2.16 9.04
N SER A 186 -17.35 1.33 8.12
CA SER A 186 -17.35 -0.11 8.25
C SER A 186 -16.16 -0.74 7.53
N GLU A 187 -15.51 -1.66 8.22
CA GLU A 187 -14.52 -2.60 7.68
C GLU A 187 -15.05 -3.44 6.49
N THR A 188 -16.38 -3.54 6.29
CA THR A 188 -16.99 -4.21 5.13
C THR A 188 -16.88 -3.43 3.82
N GLY A 189 -16.49 -2.15 3.85
CA GLY A 189 -16.41 -1.29 2.67
C GLY A 189 -15.51 -1.85 1.56
N TYR A 190 -14.45 -2.57 1.96
CA TYR A 190 -13.52 -3.25 1.06
C TYR A 190 -14.18 -4.31 0.15
N ASP A 191 -15.32 -4.88 0.54
CA ASP A 191 -16.02 -5.91 -0.25
C ASP A 191 -16.38 -5.42 -1.66
N ARG A 192 -16.67 -4.12 -1.81
CA ARG A 192 -17.02 -3.50 -3.09
C ARG A 192 -15.85 -3.56 -4.09
N PHE A 193 -14.64 -3.78 -3.61
CA PHE A 193 -13.41 -3.79 -4.40
C PHE A 193 -12.85 -5.19 -4.64
N LEU A 194 -13.64 -6.26 -4.45
CA LEU A 194 -13.22 -7.64 -4.77
C LEU A 194 -12.68 -7.77 -6.20
N GLY A 195 -13.21 -7.00 -7.14
CA GLY A 195 -12.67 -6.90 -8.50
C GLY A 195 -11.22 -6.42 -8.54
N ASN A 196 -10.88 -5.37 -7.79
CA ASN A 196 -9.51 -4.85 -7.66
C ASN A 196 -8.60 -5.89 -7.01
N PHE A 197 -9.01 -6.49 -5.89
CA PHE A 197 -8.24 -7.56 -5.24
C PHE A 197 -7.92 -8.71 -6.20
N ARG A 198 -8.91 -9.19 -6.97
CA ARG A 198 -8.70 -10.26 -7.96
C ARG A 198 -7.79 -9.82 -9.12
N ARG A 199 -7.85 -8.56 -9.56
CA ARG A 199 -6.92 -8.03 -10.58
C ARG A 199 -5.49 -8.00 -10.05
N ILE A 200 -5.28 -7.56 -8.81
CA ILE A 200 -3.97 -7.59 -8.16
C ILE A 200 -3.47 -9.04 -8.08
N LEU A 201 -4.28 -9.95 -7.55
CA LEU A 201 -3.89 -11.36 -7.41
C LEU A 201 -3.48 -11.97 -8.75
N LYS A 202 -4.28 -11.76 -9.80
CA LYS A 202 -3.96 -12.23 -11.16
C LYS A 202 -2.62 -11.71 -11.66
N GLN A 203 -2.27 -10.47 -11.34
CA GLN A 203 -0.99 -9.87 -11.71
C GLN A 203 0.18 -10.47 -10.92
N LEU A 204 0.01 -10.67 -9.61
CA LEU A 204 1.05 -11.25 -8.76
C LEU A 204 1.31 -12.72 -9.07
N LEU A 205 0.27 -13.50 -9.39
CA LEU A 205 0.43 -14.88 -9.87
C LEU A 205 1.16 -14.95 -11.22
N ARG A 206 0.95 -13.97 -12.10
CA ARG A 206 1.73 -13.86 -13.35
C ARG A 206 3.19 -13.52 -13.07
N LEU A 207 3.45 -12.57 -12.15
CA LEU A 207 4.81 -12.25 -11.72
C LEU A 207 5.53 -13.48 -11.17
N GLU A 208 4.87 -14.25 -10.30
CA GLU A 208 5.38 -15.53 -9.80
C GLU A 208 5.63 -16.54 -10.93
N ALA A 209 4.76 -16.64 -11.94
CA ALA A 209 5.00 -17.56 -13.06
C ALA A 209 6.14 -17.09 -13.98
N GLU A 210 6.32 -15.79 -14.17
CA GLU A 210 7.22 -15.19 -15.15
C GLU A 210 8.64 -14.93 -14.62
N VAL A 211 8.83 -14.77 -13.31
CA VAL A 211 10.14 -14.47 -12.71
C VAL A 211 10.71 -15.75 -12.07
N PRO A 212 11.86 -16.28 -12.54
CA PRO A 212 12.43 -17.52 -12.02
C PRO A 212 12.60 -17.49 -10.49
N GLU A 213 12.46 -18.65 -9.85
CA GLU A 213 12.73 -18.80 -8.41
C GLU A 213 14.15 -18.35 -8.07
N ALA A 214 15.12 -18.55 -8.98
CA ALA A 214 16.47 -18.04 -8.85
C ALA A 214 16.56 -16.49 -8.89
N SER A 215 15.67 -15.77 -9.59
CA SER A 215 15.63 -14.30 -9.54
C SER A 215 14.97 -13.79 -8.24
N ARG A 216 14.12 -14.63 -7.61
CA ARG A 216 13.51 -14.39 -6.28
C ARG A 216 14.46 -14.74 -5.13
N LEU A 217 15.23 -15.83 -5.27
CA LEU A 217 16.15 -16.42 -4.28
C LEU A 217 17.66 -16.22 -4.60
N ALA A 218 18.07 -15.46 -5.63
CA ALA A 218 19.48 -15.07 -5.85
C ALA A 218 19.94 -14.05 -4.79
N THR A 219 19.74 -14.40 -3.54
CA THR A 219 20.04 -13.67 -2.32
C THR A 219 21.38 -14.08 -1.75
N SER A 220 22.39 -14.29 -2.61
CA SER A 220 23.71 -13.75 -2.24
C SER A 220 23.79 -12.25 -2.57
N ARG A 221 22.81 -11.68 -3.30
CA ARG A 221 22.81 -10.28 -3.75
C ARG A 221 21.55 -9.45 -3.47
N HIS A 222 20.44 -10.02 -2.98
CA HIS A 222 19.35 -9.20 -2.47
C HIS A 222 19.73 -8.62 -1.12
N PRO A 223 19.50 -7.32 -0.88
CA PRO A 223 19.76 -6.75 0.43
C PRO A 223 18.80 -7.43 1.41
N HIS A 224 19.33 -7.87 2.56
CA HIS A 224 18.52 -8.43 3.65
C HIS A 224 17.48 -7.43 4.19
N PHE A 225 17.53 -6.18 3.71
CA PHE A 225 16.78 -5.03 4.16
C PHE A 225 16.64 -4.03 3.00
N ILE A 226 15.41 -3.62 2.71
CA ILE A 226 15.17 -2.35 2.01
C ILE A 226 14.64 -1.33 3.00
N PHE A 227 14.92 -0.06 2.77
CA PHE A 227 14.46 1.02 3.65
C PHE A 227 12.96 1.33 3.47
N GLU A 228 12.43 1.05 2.28
CA GLU A 228 11.09 1.39 1.81
C GLU A 228 10.13 0.20 1.95
N ALA A 229 8.82 0.44 1.81
CA ALA A 229 7.82 -0.63 1.76
C ALA A 229 7.90 -1.38 0.43
N GLY A 230 8.00 -2.71 0.48
CA GLY A 230 7.99 -3.60 -0.69
C GLY A 230 6.68 -4.36 -0.83
N PHE A 231 6.75 -5.55 -1.44
CA PHE A 231 5.58 -6.41 -1.62
C PHE A 231 5.03 -6.93 -0.29
N GLY A 232 5.88 -7.13 0.73
CA GLY A 232 5.46 -7.68 2.02
C GLY A 232 4.41 -6.84 2.73
N ALA A 233 4.64 -5.53 2.87
CA ALA A 233 3.67 -4.62 3.49
C ALA A 233 2.36 -4.54 2.68
N MET A 234 2.46 -4.51 1.35
CA MET A 234 1.30 -4.48 0.45
C MET A 234 0.48 -5.76 0.51
N LEU A 235 1.13 -6.93 0.47
CA LEU A 235 0.49 -8.23 0.59
C LEU A 235 -0.17 -8.40 1.96
N PHE A 236 0.48 -7.93 3.03
CA PHE A 236 -0.13 -7.92 4.35
C PHE A 236 -1.42 -7.09 4.38
N PHE A 237 -1.42 -5.88 3.79
CA PHE A 237 -2.65 -5.10 3.64
C PHE A 237 -3.74 -5.88 2.87
N LEU A 238 -3.38 -6.50 1.74
CA LEU A 238 -4.32 -7.26 0.92
C LEU A 238 -4.92 -8.46 1.66
N VAL A 239 -4.12 -9.16 2.47
CA VAL A 239 -4.57 -10.24 3.36
C VAL A 239 -5.51 -9.71 4.44
N SER A 240 -5.17 -8.57 5.05
CA SER A 240 -5.93 -8.01 6.18
C SER A 240 -7.26 -7.36 5.75
N ALA A 241 -7.29 -6.71 4.59
CA ALA A 241 -8.44 -5.94 4.11
C ALA A 241 -9.43 -6.78 3.27
N CYS A 242 -8.94 -7.74 2.49
CA CYS A 242 -9.83 -8.60 1.69
C CYS A 242 -10.58 -9.58 2.60
N ARG A 243 -11.90 -9.69 2.47
CA ARG A 243 -12.73 -10.64 3.24
C ARG A 243 -13.06 -11.94 2.50
N HIS A 244 -12.56 -12.10 1.27
CA HIS A 244 -12.82 -13.30 0.46
C HIS A 244 -11.74 -14.35 0.70
N LEU A 245 -12.08 -15.43 1.44
CA LEU A 245 -11.13 -16.41 1.95
C LEU A 245 -10.10 -16.89 0.92
N GLU A 246 -10.58 -17.41 -0.21
CA GLU A 246 -9.71 -17.96 -1.28
C GLU A 246 -8.70 -16.92 -1.78
N THR A 247 -9.12 -15.66 -1.92
CA THR A 247 -8.24 -14.59 -2.39
C THR A 247 -7.21 -14.22 -1.33
N ARG A 248 -7.58 -14.24 -0.05
CA ARG A 248 -6.65 -13.99 1.07
C ARG A 248 -5.60 -15.08 1.20
N LEU A 249 -6.00 -16.34 1.07
CA LEU A 249 -5.08 -17.48 1.18
C LEU A 249 -4.00 -17.40 0.10
N GLU A 250 -4.36 -17.04 -1.13
CA GLU A 250 -3.36 -16.83 -2.18
C GLU A 250 -2.45 -15.64 -1.90
N PHE A 251 -2.96 -14.52 -1.38
CA PHE A 251 -2.08 -13.42 -0.96
C PHE A 251 -1.12 -13.84 0.16
N LEU A 252 -1.61 -14.59 1.16
CA LEU A 252 -0.80 -15.12 2.25
C LEU A 252 0.32 -16.04 1.71
N ARG A 253 0.00 -16.91 0.75
CA ARG A 253 0.97 -17.81 0.10
C ARG A 253 2.03 -17.03 -0.67
N LEU A 254 1.67 -15.90 -1.27
CA LEU A 254 2.60 -15.06 -2.03
C LEU A 254 3.52 -14.20 -1.16
N MET A 255 3.20 -13.96 0.13
CA MET A 255 4.04 -13.17 1.04
C MET A 255 5.49 -13.68 1.15
N PRO A 256 5.76 -14.97 1.43
CA PRO A 256 7.13 -15.49 1.48
C PRO A 256 7.80 -15.56 0.10
N VAL A 257 7.03 -15.53 -0.99
CA VAL A 257 7.54 -15.66 -2.36
C VAL A 257 8.00 -14.30 -2.93
N LEU A 258 7.25 -13.24 -2.66
CA LEU A 258 7.45 -11.92 -3.24
C LEU A 258 8.02 -10.90 -2.24
N GLY A 259 7.79 -11.09 -0.95
CA GLY A 259 8.30 -10.21 0.10
C GLY A 259 9.78 -10.45 0.41
N LEU A 260 10.49 -9.41 0.83
CA LEU A 260 11.86 -9.56 1.34
C LEU A 260 11.86 -9.97 2.82
N PRO A 261 12.93 -10.61 3.33
CA PRO A 261 13.03 -10.97 4.75
C PRO A 261 12.78 -9.79 5.68
N ARG A 262 13.25 -8.60 5.27
CA ARG A 262 13.00 -7.34 5.95
C ARG A 262 12.70 -6.22 4.97
N GLU A 263 11.55 -5.58 5.14
CA GLU A 263 11.12 -4.41 4.37
C GLU A 263 10.84 -3.27 5.34
N SER A 264 11.56 -2.17 5.16
CA SER A 264 11.58 -1.07 6.12
C SER A 264 11.80 -1.62 7.54
N MET A 265 10.93 -1.28 8.50
CA MET A 265 11.08 -1.70 9.89
C MET A 265 10.48 -3.08 10.23
N TRP A 266 10.03 -3.86 9.25
CA TRP A 266 9.28 -5.10 9.49
C TRP A 266 9.99 -6.36 9.03
N GLU A 267 9.78 -7.41 9.81
CA GLU A 267 10.25 -8.76 9.51
C GLU A 267 9.10 -9.54 8.86
N SER A 268 9.38 -10.16 7.70
CA SER A 268 8.38 -10.88 6.91
C SER A 268 7.63 -11.93 7.74
N ASN A 269 8.34 -12.67 8.59
CA ASN A 269 7.77 -13.68 9.48
C ASN A 269 6.66 -13.13 10.39
N VAL A 270 6.81 -11.90 10.89
CA VAL A 270 5.83 -11.26 11.77
C VAL A 270 4.57 -10.93 10.98
N LEU A 271 4.71 -10.37 9.77
CA LEU A 271 3.57 -10.04 8.92
C LEU A 271 2.84 -11.29 8.43
N ILE A 272 3.56 -12.36 8.07
CA ILE A 272 2.98 -13.64 7.65
C ILE A 272 2.19 -14.27 8.81
N ALA A 273 2.80 -14.33 10.01
CA ALA A 273 2.14 -14.89 11.19
C ALA A 273 0.88 -14.08 11.57
N ALA A 274 0.97 -12.76 11.52
CA ALA A 274 -0.17 -11.88 11.74
C ALA A 274 -1.28 -12.11 10.70
N GLY A 275 -0.94 -12.13 9.40
CA GLY A 275 -1.90 -12.35 8.32
C GLY A 275 -2.60 -13.72 8.41
N LYS A 276 -1.83 -14.77 8.73
CA LYS A 276 -2.37 -16.11 9.05
C LYS A 276 -3.38 -16.01 10.18
N LYS A 277 -3.01 -15.36 11.28
CA LYS A 277 -3.87 -15.26 12.47
C LYS A 277 -5.17 -14.49 12.21
N ILE A 278 -5.13 -13.43 11.40
CA ILE A 278 -6.36 -12.71 11.00
C ILE A 278 -7.30 -13.67 10.26
N ILE A 279 -6.80 -14.43 9.27
CA ILE A 279 -7.64 -15.35 8.51
C ILE A 279 -8.26 -16.40 9.44
N GLU A 280 -7.46 -16.98 10.33
CA GLU A 280 -7.95 -18.00 11.29
C GLU A 280 -9.08 -17.47 12.18
N ILE A 281 -8.92 -16.25 12.73
CA ILE A 281 -9.91 -15.63 13.61
C ILE A 281 -11.18 -15.28 12.83
N GLU A 282 -11.03 -14.56 11.72
CA GLU A 282 -12.18 -14.02 10.99
C GLU A 282 -13.02 -15.13 10.35
N HIS A 283 -12.38 -16.15 9.78
CA HIS A 283 -13.07 -17.24 9.08
C HIS A 283 -13.38 -18.45 9.94
N ASP A 284 -12.93 -18.45 11.21
CA ASP A 284 -13.02 -19.58 12.13
C ASP A 284 -12.49 -20.86 11.47
N VAL A 285 -11.22 -20.79 11.05
CA VAL A 285 -10.52 -21.85 10.32
C VAL A 285 -9.14 -22.06 10.93
N THR A 286 -8.63 -23.29 10.91
CA THR A 286 -7.25 -23.59 11.29
C THR A 286 -6.39 -23.74 10.05
N LEU A 287 -5.26 -23.03 10.00
CA LEU A 287 -4.32 -23.09 8.87
C LEU A 287 -3.06 -23.86 9.28
N ASP A 288 -2.53 -24.70 8.38
CA ASP A 288 -1.25 -25.38 8.57
C ASP A 288 -0.04 -24.44 8.47
N GLU A 289 1.17 -24.95 8.67
CA GLU A 289 2.41 -24.18 8.52
C GLU A 289 2.60 -23.59 7.11
N SER A 290 1.98 -24.19 6.09
CA SER A 290 1.98 -23.70 4.71
C SER A 290 0.83 -22.73 4.40
N GLY A 291 0.02 -22.36 5.40
CA GLY A 291 -1.12 -21.46 5.24
C GLY A 291 -2.35 -22.11 4.59
N ARG A 292 -2.44 -23.44 4.53
CA ARG A 292 -3.57 -24.16 3.94
C ARG A 292 -4.62 -24.53 5.00
N PRO A 293 -5.93 -24.44 4.69
CA PRO A 293 -7.00 -24.86 5.61
C PRO A 293 -6.92 -26.35 5.95
N ILE A 294 -6.90 -26.67 7.25
CA ILE A 294 -7.00 -28.04 7.78
C ILE A 294 -8.44 -28.34 8.20
N SER A 295 -9.19 -27.31 8.61
CA SER A 295 -10.61 -27.40 8.97
C SER A 295 -11.50 -26.78 7.90
N LEU A 296 -12.79 -27.17 7.91
CA LEU A 296 -13.79 -26.51 7.09
C LEU A 296 -14.00 -25.09 7.64
N PRO A 297 -13.93 -24.03 6.81
CA PRO A 297 -14.18 -22.67 7.28
C PRO A 297 -15.67 -22.48 7.63
N SER A 298 -15.95 -21.90 8.79
CA SER A 298 -17.33 -21.56 9.19
C SER A 298 -17.91 -20.44 8.33
N HIS A 299 -17.06 -19.55 7.80
CA HIS A 299 -17.49 -18.41 6.98
C HIS A 299 -16.61 -18.25 5.73
N ILE A 300 -17.22 -18.26 4.55
CA ILE A 300 -16.53 -17.89 3.29
C ILE A 300 -16.23 -16.39 3.26
N ARG A 301 -17.13 -15.60 3.87
CA ARG A 301 -16.98 -14.17 4.11
C ARG A 301 -17.32 -13.89 5.58
N PRO A 302 -16.36 -13.40 6.37
CA PRO A 302 -16.48 -13.30 7.82
C PRO A 302 -17.41 -12.14 8.19
N PRO A 303 -18.31 -12.26 9.19
CA PRO A 303 -19.22 -11.17 9.60
C PRO A 303 -18.44 -9.95 10.14
N ASN A 304 -19.05 -8.76 10.19
CA ASN A 304 -18.30 -7.54 10.52
C ASN A 304 -17.75 -7.56 11.96
N GLU A 305 -18.47 -8.21 12.88
CA GLU A 305 -18.13 -8.38 14.29
C GLU A 305 -16.89 -9.27 14.49
N SER A 306 -16.60 -10.14 13.53
CA SER A 306 -15.43 -11.01 13.58
C SER A 306 -14.16 -10.33 13.07
N ARG A 307 -14.27 -9.13 12.49
CA ARG A 307 -13.13 -8.42 11.89
C ARG A 307 -12.11 -8.02 12.93
N VAL A 308 -10.84 -8.31 12.64
CA VAL A 308 -9.72 -7.93 13.50
C VAL A 308 -9.31 -6.50 13.13
N ALA A 309 -9.79 -5.52 13.92
CA ALA A 309 -9.48 -4.10 13.71
C ALA A 309 -8.13 -3.67 14.34
N GLU A 310 -7.64 -4.41 15.34
CA GLU A 310 -6.37 -4.13 16.02
C GLU A 310 -5.53 -5.41 16.15
N LEU A 311 -4.28 -5.34 15.66
CA LEU A 311 -3.19 -6.28 15.92
C LEU A 311 -2.04 -5.56 16.62
#